data_AF-A0A3D0LEE4-F1
#
_entry.id   AF-A0A3D0LEE4-F1
#
_cell.length_a   1.000
_cell.length_b   1.000
_cell.length_c   1.000
_cell.angle_alpha   90.00
_cell.angle_beta   90.00
_cell.angle_gamma   90.00
#
_symmetry.space_group_name_H-M   'P 1'
#
loop_
_entity.id
_entity.type
_entity.pdbx_description
1 polymer ?
#
loop_
_entity_poly.entity_id
_entity_poly.type
_entity_poly.pdbx_seq_one_letter_code
_entity_poly.pdbx_strand_id
1 'polypeptide(L)'
;GLNPAKEEIAKITNKNKEAGSLADVVKGKDIFLGVSAPGVLTTEMVSTMAKDSIIFAMANPTPEIMPDEAKAGGAAVVATGRSDFPNQINNVLVFPGIFRGALDARATAITEEMKRAAALAIASIVKDDELTADYIIPDAFNPEVAKVVAKAVADEAKRLGITKYQLL
;
A
#
# COMPACT_ATOMS: atom_id res chain seq x y z
N GLY A 1 -10.96 -0.92 25.62
CA GLY A 1 -9.51 -0.64 25.70
C GLY A 1 -8.86 -0.97 24.38
N LEU A 2 -7.59 -0.59 24.20
CA LEU A 2 -6.80 -1.02 23.05
C LEU A 2 -6.50 -2.52 23.17
N ASN A 3 -6.31 -3.20 22.03
CA ASN A 3 -5.76 -4.56 22.02
C ASN A 3 -4.21 -4.49 21.98
N PRO A 4 -3.48 -5.59 22.23
CA PRO A 4 -2.02 -5.55 22.33
C PRO A 4 -1.32 -4.94 21.11
N ALA A 5 -1.78 -5.24 19.89
CA ALA A 5 -1.21 -4.67 18.67
C ALA A 5 -1.42 -3.14 18.59
N LYS A 6 -2.61 -2.66 18.97
CA LYS A 6 -2.89 -1.22 19.02
C LYS A 6 -2.08 -0.52 20.10
N GLU A 7 -1.82 -1.17 21.24
CA GLU A 7 -0.95 -0.63 22.30
C GLU A 7 0.50 -0.48 21.84
N GLU A 8 1.02 -1.44 21.06
CA GLU A 8 2.36 -1.35 20.47
C GLU A 8 2.47 -0.19 19.47
N ILE A 9 1.53 -0.11 18.53
CA ILE A 9 1.49 0.97 17.53
C ILE A 9 1.35 2.35 18.18
N ALA A 10 0.52 2.48 19.22
CA ALA A 10 0.31 3.74 19.93
C ALA A 10 1.59 4.27 20.62
N LYS A 11 2.58 3.42 20.91
CA LYS A 11 3.87 3.83 21.49
C LYS A 11 4.81 4.48 20.46
N ILE A 12 4.67 4.15 19.18
CA ILE A 12 5.60 4.55 18.12
C ILE A 12 4.99 5.50 17.08
N THR A 13 3.67 5.67 17.06
CA THR A 13 2.93 6.57 16.16
C THR A 13 2.40 7.80 16.92
N ASN A 14 1.80 8.75 16.20
CA ASN A 14 1.18 9.96 16.76
C ASN A 14 2.09 10.71 17.76
N LYS A 15 3.30 11.06 17.34
CA LYS A 15 4.31 11.73 18.20
C LYS A 15 3.82 13.04 18.80
N ASN A 16 2.92 13.74 18.10
CA ASN A 16 2.31 14.99 18.53
C ASN A 16 1.10 14.78 19.46
N LYS A 17 0.70 13.53 19.72
CA LYS A 17 -0.46 13.17 20.54
C LYS A 17 -1.74 13.87 20.10
N GLU A 18 -1.92 13.97 18.79
CA GLU A 18 -3.14 14.47 18.17
C GLU A 18 -4.34 13.63 18.65
N ALA A 19 -5.45 14.30 18.91
CA ALA A 19 -6.69 13.70 19.36
C ALA A 19 -7.86 14.45 18.75
N GLY A 20 -9.01 13.80 18.63
CA GLY A 20 -10.21 14.38 18.05
C GLY A 20 -10.90 13.43 17.09
N SER A 21 -11.81 13.98 16.30
CA SER A 21 -12.48 13.27 15.22
C SER A 21 -11.53 13.06 14.03
N LEU A 22 -11.95 12.24 13.07
CA LEU A 22 -11.23 12.12 11.80
C LEU A 22 -11.06 13.48 11.12
N ALA A 23 -12.12 14.30 11.11
CA ALA A 23 -12.14 15.64 10.52
C ALA A 23 -11.09 16.58 11.14
N ASP A 24 -10.74 16.37 12.40
CA ASP A 24 -9.73 17.17 13.09
C ASP A 24 -8.31 16.75 12.69
N VAL A 25 -8.05 15.45 12.64
CA VAL A 25 -6.69 14.92 12.46
C VAL A 25 -6.24 14.88 11.00
N VAL A 26 -7.17 14.84 10.04
CA VAL A 26 -6.85 14.84 8.59
C VAL A 26 -6.41 16.20 8.07
N LYS A 27 -6.70 17.28 8.80
CA LYS A 27 -6.30 18.65 8.42
C LYS A 27 -4.79 18.72 8.20
N GLY A 28 -4.39 19.21 7.03
CA GLY A 28 -2.99 19.36 6.62
C GLY A 28 -2.20 18.05 6.49
N LYS A 29 -2.84 16.87 6.47
CA LYS A 29 -2.15 15.60 6.24
C LYS A 29 -1.90 15.40 4.74
N ASP A 30 -0.72 14.87 4.40
CA ASP A 30 -0.35 14.60 3.01
C ASP A 30 -1.00 13.32 2.46
N ILE A 31 -1.20 12.33 3.32
CA ILE A 31 -1.67 11.00 2.93
C ILE A 31 -2.81 10.56 3.85
N PHE A 32 -3.90 10.10 3.26
CA PHE A 32 -4.94 9.31 3.93
C PHE A 32 -4.87 7.86 3.45
N LEU A 33 -4.74 6.92 4.39
CA LEU A 33 -4.81 5.48 4.15
C LEU A 33 -5.97 4.89 4.95
N GLY A 34 -7.10 4.68 4.28
CA GLY A 34 -8.29 4.07 4.84
C GLY A 34 -8.30 2.56 4.58
N VAL A 35 -8.49 1.77 5.63
CA VAL A 35 -8.66 0.31 5.60
C VAL A 35 -9.80 -0.12 6.54
N SER A 36 -10.89 0.65 6.51
CA SER A 36 -11.89 0.72 7.58
C SER A 36 -13.31 0.48 7.09
N ALA A 37 -14.13 1.53 7.00
CA ALA A 37 -15.57 1.48 6.75
C ALA A 37 -15.96 2.45 5.62
N PRO A 38 -17.09 2.20 4.94
CA PRO A 38 -17.53 3.03 3.82
C PRO A 38 -17.94 4.44 4.24
N GLY A 39 -17.65 5.43 3.40
CA GLY A 39 -18.15 6.81 3.53
C GLY A 39 -17.67 7.58 4.76
N VAL A 40 -16.54 7.19 5.36
CA VAL A 40 -15.99 7.85 6.56
C VAL A 40 -15.21 9.12 6.25
N LEU A 41 -14.68 9.26 5.03
CA LEU A 41 -13.96 10.45 4.58
C LEU A 41 -14.86 11.24 3.63
N THR A 42 -14.98 12.56 3.82
CA THR A 42 -15.85 13.42 3.01
C THR A 42 -15.04 14.37 2.13
N THR A 43 -15.63 14.88 1.05
CA THR A 43 -15.02 15.92 0.21
C THR A 43 -14.54 17.13 1.01
N GLU A 44 -15.30 17.56 2.02
CA GLU A 44 -14.92 18.66 2.91
C GLU A 44 -13.68 18.32 3.76
N MET A 45 -13.57 17.09 4.26
CA MET A 45 -12.36 16.68 4.97
C MET A 45 -11.14 16.71 4.03
N VAL A 46 -11.31 16.21 2.79
CA VAL A 46 -10.24 16.21 1.79
C VAL A 46 -9.77 17.63 1.45
N SER A 47 -10.69 18.60 1.35
CA SER A 47 -10.31 19.99 1.07
C SER A 47 -9.51 20.66 2.19
N THR A 48 -9.49 20.07 3.39
CA THR A 48 -8.65 20.52 4.50
C THR A 48 -7.30 19.82 4.59
N MET A 49 -7.06 18.77 3.77
CA MET A 49 -5.77 18.08 3.71
C MET A 49 -4.69 18.96 3.08
N ALA A 50 -3.43 18.49 3.10
CA ALA A 50 -2.36 19.20 2.44
C ALA A 50 -2.59 19.30 0.92
N LYS A 51 -1.97 20.29 0.28
CA LYS A 51 -1.95 20.41 -1.17
C LYS A 51 -1.34 19.13 -1.77
N ASP A 52 -1.89 18.70 -2.89
CA ASP A 52 -1.44 17.51 -3.64
C ASP A 52 -1.55 16.21 -2.81
N SER A 53 -2.58 16.12 -1.95
CA SER A 53 -2.81 14.98 -1.07
C SER A 53 -3.06 13.66 -1.81
N ILE A 54 -2.65 12.56 -1.18
CA ILE A 54 -2.81 11.19 -1.68
C ILE A 54 -3.85 10.46 -0.83
N ILE A 55 -4.85 9.86 -1.47
CA ILE A 55 -5.94 9.14 -0.80
C ILE A 55 -5.97 7.69 -1.25
N PHE A 56 -5.75 6.77 -0.33
CA PHE A 56 -5.93 5.34 -0.53
C PHE A 56 -7.17 4.90 0.27
N ALA A 57 -8.31 4.72 -0.41
CA ALA A 57 -9.58 4.33 0.18
C ALA A 57 -9.87 2.85 -0.12
N MET A 58 -9.42 1.97 0.77
CA MET A 58 -9.32 0.53 0.53
C MET A 58 -10.50 -0.30 1.07
N ALA A 59 -11.48 0.31 1.72
CA ALA A 59 -12.69 -0.40 2.14
C ALA A 59 -13.41 -1.02 0.93
N ASN A 60 -13.93 -2.24 1.11
CA ASN A 60 -14.67 -2.98 0.09
C ASN A 60 -16.05 -3.40 0.64
N PRO A 61 -17.10 -3.45 -0.21
CA PRO A 61 -17.11 -3.06 -1.63
C PRO A 61 -17.20 -1.55 -1.84
N THR A 62 -17.60 -0.79 -0.81
CA THR A 62 -17.72 0.66 -0.86
C THR A 62 -16.52 1.29 -0.13
N PRO A 63 -15.76 2.19 -0.79
CA PRO A 63 -14.57 2.81 -0.19
C PRO A 63 -14.93 3.84 0.89
N GLU A 64 -13.91 4.28 1.63
CA GLU A 64 -14.02 5.37 2.60
C GLU A 64 -14.54 6.68 1.98
N ILE A 65 -14.24 6.91 0.70
CA ILE A 65 -14.72 8.00 -0.15
C ILE A 65 -14.67 7.55 -1.60
N MET A 66 -15.62 7.99 -2.44
CA MET A 66 -15.55 7.70 -3.88
C MET A 66 -14.45 8.53 -4.56
N PRO A 67 -13.80 8.04 -5.64
CA PRO A 67 -12.70 8.77 -6.27
C PRO A 67 -13.05 10.15 -6.83
N ASP A 68 -14.27 10.32 -7.35
CA ASP A 68 -14.77 11.61 -7.84
C ASP A 68 -14.98 12.62 -6.70
N GLU A 69 -15.53 12.17 -5.57
CA GLU A 69 -15.68 12.99 -4.35
C GLU A 69 -14.33 13.38 -3.74
N ALA A 70 -13.35 12.47 -3.75
CA ALA A 70 -11.98 12.73 -3.32
C ALA A 70 -11.28 13.76 -4.22
N LYS A 71 -11.39 13.59 -5.54
CA LYS A 71 -10.85 14.55 -6.53
C LYS A 71 -11.53 15.91 -6.42
N ALA A 72 -12.84 15.96 -6.20
CA ALA A 72 -13.57 17.21 -5.96
C ALA A 72 -13.09 17.95 -4.70
N GLY A 73 -12.56 17.21 -3.71
CA GLY A 73 -11.93 17.76 -2.51
C GLY A 73 -10.50 18.26 -2.73
N GLY A 74 -9.90 18.00 -3.90
CA GLY A 74 -8.53 18.43 -4.22
C GLY A 74 -7.45 17.37 -4.04
N ALA A 75 -7.80 16.08 -3.87
CA ALA A 75 -6.82 15.01 -3.88
C ALA A 75 -6.11 14.91 -5.24
N ALA A 76 -4.78 14.85 -5.22
CA ALA A 76 -3.98 14.71 -6.44
C ALA A 76 -3.95 13.27 -6.93
N VAL A 77 -3.90 12.30 -6.01
CA VAL A 77 -3.87 10.87 -6.33
C VAL A 77 -4.92 10.15 -5.51
N VAL A 78 -5.70 9.29 -6.16
CA VAL A 78 -6.69 8.44 -5.49
C VAL A 78 -6.49 6.99 -5.91
N ALA A 79 -6.49 6.09 -4.93
CA ALA A 79 -6.40 4.66 -5.12
C ALA A 79 -7.48 3.94 -4.30
N THR A 80 -7.98 2.81 -4.80
CA THR A 80 -9.02 2.02 -4.11
C THR A 80 -8.75 0.52 -4.23
N GLY A 81 -9.51 -0.30 -3.51
CA GLY A 81 -9.51 -1.75 -3.71
C GLY A 81 -10.30 -2.23 -4.94
N ARG A 82 -11.08 -1.35 -5.57
CA ARG A 82 -12.00 -1.70 -6.64
C ARG A 82 -11.32 -1.68 -8.01
N SER A 83 -11.70 -2.62 -8.87
CA SER A 83 -11.12 -2.79 -10.22
C SER A 83 -11.70 -1.85 -11.27
N ASP A 84 -12.85 -1.22 -10.99
CA ASP A 84 -13.51 -0.31 -11.92
C ASP A 84 -13.01 1.15 -11.81
N PHE A 85 -11.98 1.39 -11.01
CA PHE A 85 -11.30 2.68 -10.87
C PHE A 85 -9.80 2.58 -11.16
N PRO A 86 -9.16 3.70 -11.57
CA PRO A 86 -7.70 3.76 -11.64
C PRO A 86 -7.03 3.43 -10.30
N ASN A 87 -5.74 3.08 -10.36
CA ASN A 87 -4.93 2.77 -9.18
C ASN A 87 -5.55 1.70 -8.27
N GLN A 88 -6.00 0.58 -8.83
CA GLN A 88 -6.48 -0.54 -8.01
C GLN A 88 -5.33 -1.13 -7.19
N ILE A 89 -5.45 -1.07 -5.87
CA ILE A 89 -4.56 -1.77 -4.96
C ILE A 89 -5.14 -3.17 -4.70
N ASN A 90 -4.51 -4.20 -5.25
CA ASN A 90 -4.96 -5.58 -5.15
C ASN A 90 -3.87 -6.50 -4.62
N ASN A 91 -4.21 -7.37 -3.67
CA ASN A 91 -3.24 -8.32 -3.10
C ASN A 91 -2.74 -9.37 -4.11
N VAL A 92 -3.44 -9.55 -5.24
CA VAL A 92 -2.97 -10.40 -6.34
C VAL A 92 -1.61 -9.92 -6.89
N LEU A 93 -1.27 -8.64 -6.72
CA LEU A 93 0.02 -8.09 -7.12
C LEU A 93 1.20 -8.62 -6.29
N VAL A 94 0.95 -9.18 -5.09
CA VAL A 94 2.03 -9.64 -4.20
C VAL A 94 2.03 -11.14 -3.96
N PHE A 95 0.87 -11.77 -3.73
CA PHE A 95 0.81 -13.16 -3.27
C PHE A 95 1.51 -14.16 -4.22
N PRO A 96 1.25 -14.16 -5.53
CA PRO A 96 1.89 -15.13 -6.42
C PRO A 96 3.42 -15.00 -6.43
N GLY A 97 3.92 -13.77 -6.51
CA GLY A 97 5.36 -13.49 -6.58
C GLY A 97 6.09 -13.77 -5.27
N ILE A 98 5.55 -13.34 -4.12
CA ILE A 98 6.24 -13.50 -2.84
C ILE A 98 6.41 -14.97 -2.46
N PHE A 99 5.38 -15.79 -2.68
CA PHE A 99 5.47 -17.23 -2.45
C PHE A 99 6.38 -17.91 -3.47
N ARG A 100 6.29 -17.53 -4.76
CA ARG A 100 7.16 -18.09 -5.79
C ARG A 100 8.64 -17.85 -5.48
N GLY A 101 9.01 -16.62 -5.14
CA GLY A 101 10.39 -16.25 -4.80
C GLY A 101 10.91 -16.98 -3.56
N ALA A 102 10.10 -17.05 -2.51
CA ALA A 102 10.47 -17.77 -1.29
C ALA A 102 10.64 -19.29 -1.52
N LEU A 103 9.77 -19.90 -2.33
CA LEU A 103 9.87 -21.31 -2.69
C LEU A 103 11.09 -21.59 -3.57
N ASP A 104 11.34 -20.75 -4.58
CA ASP A 104 12.50 -20.88 -5.48
C ASP A 104 13.83 -20.76 -4.70
N ALA A 105 13.91 -19.85 -3.72
CA ALA A 105 15.07 -19.71 -2.85
C ALA A 105 15.12 -20.74 -1.72
N ARG A 106 14.05 -21.53 -1.52
CA ARG A 106 13.88 -22.40 -0.34
C ARG A 106 14.10 -21.62 0.96
N ALA A 107 13.52 -20.42 1.04
CA ALA A 107 13.60 -19.56 2.21
C ALA A 107 12.96 -20.25 3.43
N THR A 108 13.50 -20.04 4.61
CA THR A 108 12.97 -20.60 5.87
C THR A 108 11.84 -19.75 6.46
N ALA A 109 11.69 -18.51 6.02
CA ALA A 109 10.66 -17.56 6.44
C ALA A 109 10.36 -16.52 5.35
N ILE A 110 9.30 -15.74 5.53
CA ILE A 110 9.05 -14.48 4.82
C ILE A 110 9.35 -13.33 5.79
N THR A 111 10.46 -12.63 5.61
CA THR A 111 10.89 -11.56 6.51
C THR A 111 10.32 -10.20 6.11
N GLU A 112 10.45 -9.19 6.98
CA GLU A 112 10.05 -7.81 6.67
C GLU A 112 10.88 -7.22 5.52
N GLU A 113 12.16 -7.56 5.41
CA GLU A 113 13.00 -7.14 4.29
C GLU A 113 12.54 -7.75 2.97
N MET A 114 12.10 -9.02 2.97
CA MET A 114 11.51 -9.66 1.80
C MET A 114 10.18 -9.00 1.39
N LYS A 115 9.33 -8.62 2.37
CA LYS A 115 8.10 -7.86 2.10
C LYS A 115 8.42 -6.48 1.50
N ARG A 116 9.43 -5.79 2.04
CA ARG A 116 9.92 -4.52 1.48
C ARG A 116 10.46 -4.69 0.06
N ALA A 117 11.24 -5.74 -0.20
CA ALA A 117 11.75 -6.05 -1.54
C ALA A 117 10.61 -6.31 -2.52
N ALA A 118 9.57 -7.04 -2.11
CA ALA A 118 8.37 -7.25 -2.91
C ALA A 118 7.64 -5.93 -3.23
N ALA A 119 7.46 -5.05 -2.24
CA ALA A 119 6.80 -3.76 -2.44
C ALA A 119 7.57 -2.87 -3.42
N LEU A 120 8.90 -2.79 -3.29
CA LEU A 120 9.77 -2.04 -4.21
C LEU A 120 9.77 -2.64 -5.62
N ALA A 121 9.75 -3.96 -5.72
CA ALA A 121 9.65 -4.67 -7.00
C ALA A 121 8.35 -4.33 -7.73
N ILE A 122 7.21 -4.29 -7.04
CA ILE A 122 5.92 -3.88 -7.62
C ILE A 122 6.00 -2.42 -8.11
N ALA A 123 6.51 -1.52 -7.27
CA ALA A 123 6.62 -0.10 -7.61
C ALA A 123 7.50 0.15 -8.84
N SER A 124 8.60 -0.62 -8.99
CA SER A 124 9.53 -0.47 -10.13
C SER A 124 8.95 -0.85 -11.50
N ILE A 125 7.76 -1.44 -11.56
CA ILE A 125 7.14 -1.86 -12.82
C ILE A 125 6.58 -0.64 -13.57
N VAL A 126 6.07 0.35 -12.84
CA VAL A 126 5.64 1.63 -13.42
C VAL A 126 6.87 2.51 -13.55
N LYS A 127 7.25 2.87 -14.78
CA LYS A 127 8.42 3.72 -15.02
C LYS A 127 8.10 5.19 -14.79
N ASP A 128 9.15 5.98 -14.55
CA ASP A 128 9.03 7.42 -14.29
C ASP A 128 8.33 8.18 -15.44
N ASP A 129 8.47 7.73 -16.69
CA ASP A 129 7.83 8.32 -17.87
C ASP A 129 6.38 7.85 -18.09
N GLU A 130 5.94 6.80 -17.40
CA GLU A 130 4.57 6.28 -17.41
C GLU A 130 3.75 6.79 -16.21
N LEU A 131 4.42 7.31 -15.18
CA LEU A 131 3.81 7.71 -13.92
C LEU A 131 2.84 8.89 -14.11
N THR A 132 1.59 8.69 -13.71
CA THR A 132 0.57 9.74 -13.70
C THR A 132 -0.27 9.64 -12.42
N ALA A 133 -1.07 10.67 -12.14
CA ALA A 133 -2.01 10.65 -11.01
C ALA A 133 -2.99 9.44 -11.02
N ASP A 134 -3.29 8.93 -12.21
CA ASP A 134 -4.20 7.79 -12.42
C ASP A 134 -3.45 6.48 -12.75
N TYR A 135 -2.10 6.48 -12.71
CA TYR A 135 -1.29 5.28 -12.94
C TYR A 135 -0.04 5.26 -12.03
N ILE A 136 -0.23 4.80 -10.79
CA ILE A 136 0.83 4.69 -9.77
C ILE A 136 1.20 3.24 -9.43
N ILE A 137 0.42 2.27 -9.92
CA ILE A 137 0.55 0.85 -9.62
C ILE A 137 0.23 0.04 -10.89
N PRO A 138 0.96 -1.05 -11.19
CA PRO A 138 0.66 -1.85 -12.36
C PRO A 138 -0.72 -2.51 -12.27
N ASP A 139 -1.27 -2.87 -13.44
CA ASP A 139 -2.50 -3.65 -13.53
C ASP A 139 -2.40 -4.98 -12.77
N ALA A 140 -3.50 -5.40 -12.13
CA ALA A 140 -3.58 -6.61 -11.32
C ALA A 140 -3.14 -7.89 -12.07
N PHE A 141 -3.33 -7.93 -13.39
CA PHE A 141 -2.99 -9.07 -14.25
C PHE A 141 -1.75 -8.83 -15.12
N ASN A 142 -0.96 -7.78 -14.84
CA ASN A 142 0.30 -7.58 -15.53
C ASN A 142 1.22 -8.82 -15.31
N PRO A 143 1.60 -9.54 -16.39
CA PRO A 143 2.28 -10.84 -16.28
C PRO A 143 3.70 -10.73 -15.74
N GLU A 144 4.27 -9.53 -15.69
CA GLU A 144 5.62 -9.30 -15.17
C GLU A 144 5.64 -9.18 -13.64
N VAL A 145 4.52 -8.81 -13.01
CA VAL A 145 4.44 -8.56 -11.56
C VAL A 145 4.93 -9.75 -10.76
N ALA A 146 4.37 -10.94 -11.01
CA ALA A 146 4.76 -12.14 -10.29
C ALA A 146 6.25 -12.50 -10.50
N LYS A 147 6.80 -12.26 -11.69
CA LYS A 147 8.20 -12.57 -12.02
C LYS A 147 9.18 -11.64 -11.31
N VAL A 148 8.92 -10.33 -11.36
CA VAL A 148 9.79 -9.32 -10.76
C VAL A 148 9.76 -9.45 -9.23
N VAL A 149 8.57 -9.63 -8.64
CA VAL A 149 8.43 -9.86 -7.20
C VAL A 149 9.13 -11.16 -6.77
N ALA A 150 8.93 -12.27 -7.49
CA ALA A 150 9.58 -13.54 -7.16
C ALA A 150 11.10 -13.42 -7.18
N LYS A 151 11.67 -12.78 -8.20
CA LYS A 151 13.10 -12.53 -8.28
C LYS A 151 13.60 -11.71 -7.09
N ALA A 152 12.96 -10.57 -6.81
CA ALA A 152 13.38 -9.69 -5.72
C ALA A 152 13.33 -10.39 -4.35
N VAL A 153 12.29 -11.18 -4.11
CA VAL A 153 12.11 -11.94 -2.87
C VAL A 153 13.14 -13.08 -2.75
N ALA A 154 13.43 -13.79 -3.84
CA ALA A 154 14.43 -14.84 -3.85
C ALA A 154 15.86 -14.29 -3.63
N ASP A 155 16.18 -13.16 -4.27
CA ASP A 155 17.47 -12.48 -4.11
C ASP A 155 17.64 -11.98 -2.67
N GLU A 156 16.59 -11.42 -2.08
CA GLU A 156 16.61 -10.95 -0.69
C GLU A 156 16.77 -12.09 0.32
N ALA A 157 16.09 -13.22 0.10
CA ALA A 157 16.27 -14.41 0.93
C ALA A 157 17.71 -14.94 0.90
N LYS A 158 18.35 -14.95 -0.29
CA LYS A 158 19.76 -15.32 -0.44
C LYS A 158 20.68 -14.31 0.25
N ARG A 159 20.43 -13.01 0.07
CA ARG A 159 21.20 -11.91 0.70
C ARG A 159 21.20 -12.01 2.22
N LEU A 160 20.07 -12.40 2.81
CA LEU A 160 19.90 -12.60 4.25
C LEU A 160 20.47 -13.95 4.74
N GLY A 161 20.85 -14.86 3.84
CA GLY A 161 21.36 -16.19 4.20
C GLY A 161 20.31 -17.11 4.82
N ILE A 162 19.02 -16.88 4.57
CA ILE A 162 17.90 -17.66 5.14
C ILE A 162 17.41 -18.78 4.22
N THR A 163 18.28 -19.27 3.33
CA THR A 163 17.97 -20.36 2.39
C THR A 163 18.38 -21.70 3.01
N LYS A 164 17.59 -22.76 2.81
CA LYS A 164 17.87 -24.09 3.38
C LYS A 164 19.21 -24.71 2.94
N TYR A 165 19.75 -24.26 1.81
CA TYR A 165 21.05 -24.66 1.30
C TYR A 165 21.84 -23.39 0.98
N GLN A 166 23.07 -23.27 1.49
CA GLN A 166 24.00 -22.27 0.98
C GLN A 166 24.41 -22.69 -0.42
N LEU A 167 24.20 -21.81 -1.39
CA LEU A 167 24.86 -21.96 -2.69
C LEU A 167 26.36 -21.82 -2.44
N LEU A 168 27.11 -22.90 -2.71
CA LEU A 168 28.57 -22.92 -2.70
C LEU A 168 29.15 -21.86 -3.64
#